data_AF-A0A2S7U2E3-F1
#
_entry.id   AF-A0A2S7U2E3-F1
#
_cell.length_a   1.000
_cell.length_b   1.000
_cell.length_c   1.000
_cell.angle_alpha   90.00
_cell.angle_beta   90.00
_cell.angle_gamma   90.00
#
_symmetry.space_group_name_H-M   'P 1'
#
loop_
_entity.id
_entity.type
_entity.pdbx_description
1 polymer ?
#
loop_
_entity_poly.entity_id
_entity_poly.type
_entity_poly.pdbx_seq_one_letter_code
_entity_poly.pdbx_strand_id
1 'polypeptide(L)'
;MKSILATATLFLSVAVFVQAQWQPLPSGGISRVAFGSCAKHWQAQPIWNAIIQKKPDLFLFLGDNIYADTDGKSAWSVTEQSLRGEWNRLADKPEFQAAQAAFPFLATWDNLGYGTHNGGAEYPLKLQSKAVFLDFFGEAPEAARRSHSGIYDAKVIGPEGQRVQVILLDTRYYKGAFIKGTMGKEAAKERKVVGKYALNTDTSVTLLGEKQWQWLDAELKKPAKLRLVCSSSQVIRDEKGMDEWGNYPHECARLLQLLSTTKGSKTILLSGNAHFTEISESKKFGGLLEFTSSGMTHTNPY
;
A
#
# COMPACT_ATOMS: atom_id res chain seq x y z
N MET A 1 -67.92 -30.16 -8.27
CA MET A 1 -66.74 -29.63 -7.54
C MET A 1 -65.54 -29.68 -8.48
N LYS A 2 -65.08 -28.54 -9.00
CA LYS A 2 -63.88 -28.45 -9.84
C LYS A 2 -62.79 -27.79 -8.99
N SER A 3 -61.75 -28.54 -8.63
CA SER A 3 -60.58 -28.03 -7.92
C SER A 3 -59.64 -27.36 -8.91
N ILE A 4 -59.42 -26.05 -8.75
CA ILE A 4 -58.40 -25.30 -9.48
C ILE A 4 -57.08 -25.49 -8.71
N LEU A 5 -56.13 -26.20 -9.30
CA LEU A 5 -54.77 -26.32 -8.78
C LEU A 5 -53.98 -25.08 -9.22
N ALA A 6 -53.70 -24.17 -8.29
CA ALA A 6 -52.82 -23.03 -8.54
C ALA A 6 -51.36 -23.49 -8.37
N THR A 7 -50.62 -23.56 -9.47
CA THR A 7 -49.17 -23.76 -9.47
C THR A 7 -48.50 -22.44 -9.07
N ALA A 8 -47.98 -22.37 -7.85
CA ALA A 8 -47.12 -21.28 -7.41
C ALA A 8 -45.71 -21.47 -7.98
N THR A 9 -45.33 -20.66 -8.96
CA THR A 9 -43.96 -20.60 -9.47
C THR A 9 -43.11 -19.80 -8.49
N LEU A 10 -42.29 -20.49 -7.70
CA LEU A 10 -41.32 -19.88 -6.80
C LEU A 10 -40.14 -19.36 -7.62
N PHE A 11 -40.05 -18.04 -7.82
CA PHE A 11 -38.85 -17.42 -8.36
C PHE A 11 -37.77 -17.40 -7.27
N LEU A 12 -36.83 -18.35 -7.35
CA LEU A 12 -35.60 -18.28 -6.57
C LEU A 12 -34.73 -17.18 -7.20
N SER A 13 -34.80 -15.95 -6.65
CA SER A 13 -33.83 -14.92 -6.98
C SER A 13 -32.49 -15.31 -6.35
N VAL A 14 -31.67 -16.04 -7.09
CA VAL A 14 -30.25 -16.17 -6.75
C VAL A 14 -29.67 -14.77 -6.94
N ALA A 15 -29.44 -14.07 -5.83
CA ALA A 15 -28.63 -12.87 -5.85
C ALA A 15 -27.23 -13.28 -6.32
N VAL A 16 -26.98 -13.11 -7.62
CA VAL A 16 -25.62 -13.16 -8.15
C VAL A 16 -24.93 -11.96 -7.56
N PHE A 17 -24.16 -12.17 -6.49
CA PHE A 17 -23.17 -11.20 -6.05
C PHE A 17 -22.19 -11.06 -7.21
N VAL A 18 -22.39 -10.04 -8.04
CA VAL A 18 -21.40 -9.65 -9.03
C VAL A 18 -20.16 -9.27 -8.22
N GLN A 19 -19.16 -10.14 -8.21
CA GLN A 19 -17.85 -9.76 -7.72
C GLN A 19 -17.45 -8.50 -8.47
N ALA A 20 -17.17 -7.43 -7.73
CA ALA A 20 -16.85 -6.16 -8.34
C ALA A 20 -15.65 -6.35 -9.27
N GLN A 21 -15.87 -6.14 -10.56
CA GLN A 21 -14.84 -6.35 -11.57
C GLN A 21 -13.90 -5.16 -11.55
N TRP A 22 -12.68 -5.36 -11.06
CA TRP A 22 -11.62 -4.37 -11.11
C TRP A 22 -11.32 -3.99 -12.57
N GLN A 23 -11.17 -2.69 -12.83
CA GLN A 23 -10.79 -2.24 -14.17
C GLN A 23 -9.41 -2.80 -14.55
N PRO A 24 -9.23 -3.27 -15.80
CA PRO A 24 -7.95 -3.77 -16.26
C PRO A 24 -6.94 -2.62 -16.36
N LEU A 25 -5.65 -2.94 -16.22
CA LEU A 25 -4.59 -1.98 -16.51
C LEU A 25 -4.65 -1.55 -18.00
N PRO A 26 -4.37 -0.28 -18.31
CA PRO A 26 -4.39 0.19 -19.68
C PRO A 26 -3.28 -0.49 -20.49
N SER A 27 -3.60 -0.90 -21.72
CA SER A 27 -2.62 -1.44 -22.67
C SER A 27 -1.83 -0.33 -23.40
N GLY A 28 -2.42 0.87 -23.48
CA GLY A 28 -1.80 2.06 -24.05
C GLY A 28 -0.87 2.80 -23.07
N GLY A 29 -0.26 3.88 -23.55
CA GLY A 29 0.49 4.79 -22.69
C GLY A 29 -0.42 5.47 -21.66
N ILE A 30 0.12 5.76 -20.48
CA ILE A 30 -0.57 6.51 -19.43
C ILE A 30 0.06 7.88 -19.25
N SER A 31 -0.75 8.84 -18.84
CA SER A 31 -0.38 10.25 -18.65
C SER A 31 -0.69 10.78 -17.25
N ARG A 32 -1.59 10.12 -16.53
CA ARG A 32 -2.07 10.57 -15.22
C ARG A 32 -2.15 9.43 -14.22
N VAL A 33 -1.28 9.48 -13.22
CA VAL A 33 -1.31 8.58 -12.08
C VAL A 33 -1.75 9.37 -10.86
N ALA A 34 -2.80 8.89 -10.18
CA ALA A 34 -3.19 9.37 -8.86
C ALA A 34 -2.69 8.38 -7.80
N PHE A 35 -2.42 8.86 -6.59
CA PHE A 35 -2.01 7.99 -5.49
C PHE A 35 -2.37 8.58 -4.13
N GLY A 36 -2.50 7.70 -3.13
CA GLY A 36 -2.80 8.09 -1.76
C GLY A 36 -2.78 6.92 -0.79
N SER A 37 -2.93 7.22 0.49
CA SER A 37 -2.96 6.27 1.61
C SER A 37 -3.81 6.80 2.77
N CYS A 38 -4.05 5.94 3.77
CA CYS A 38 -4.71 6.30 5.03
C CYS A 38 -6.19 6.71 4.83
N ALA A 39 -6.97 5.75 4.34
CA ALA A 39 -8.39 5.91 4.07
C ALA A 39 -9.23 5.08 5.05
N LYS A 40 -9.63 5.69 6.17
CA LYS A 40 -10.50 5.06 7.17
C LYS A 40 -11.78 4.57 6.50
N HIS A 41 -11.91 3.26 6.34
CA HIS A 41 -13.01 2.61 5.62
C HIS A 41 -14.34 2.66 6.39
N TRP A 42 -14.32 3.10 7.65
CA TRP A 42 -15.54 3.41 8.43
C TRP A 42 -16.05 4.84 8.27
N GLN A 43 -15.26 5.74 7.66
CA GLN A 43 -15.65 7.14 7.47
C GLN A 43 -16.23 7.36 6.06
N ALA A 44 -16.91 8.49 5.85
CA ALA A 44 -17.22 8.95 4.51
C ALA A 44 -15.91 9.19 3.74
N GLN A 45 -15.88 8.86 2.44
CA GLN A 45 -14.68 9.02 1.60
C GLN A 45 -14.99 9.88 0.36
N PRO A 46 -15.44 11.15 0.53
CA PRO A 46 -15.78 12.03 -0.58
C PRO A 46 -14.57 12.35 -1.48
N ILE A 47 -13.36 12.09 -1.00
CA ILE A 47 -12.12 12.23 -1.77
C ILE A 47 -12.14 11.40 -3.06
N TRP A 48 -12.81 10.24 -3.09
CA TRP A 48 -12.93 9.44 -4.30
C TRP A 48 -13.63 10.19 -5.42
N ASN A 49 -14.66 10.99 -5.11
CA ASN A 49 -15.34 11.82 -6.10
C ASN A 49 -14.38 12.86 -6.70
N ALA A 50 -13.54 13.47 -5.88
CA ALA A 50 -12.52 14.41 -6.36
C ALA A 50 -11.48 13.70 -7.24
N ILE A 51 -11.05 12.49 -6.89
CA ILE A 51 -10.11 11.69 -7.69
C ILE A 51 -10.74 11.30 -9.03
N ILE A 52 -11.98 10.83 -9.04
CA ILE A 52 -12.74 10.48 -10.27
C ILE A 52 -12.80 11.68 -11.22
N GLN A 53 -13.05 12.90 -10.72
CA GLN A 53 -13.05 14.11 -11.55
C GLN A 53 -11.69 14.42 -12.17
N LYS A 54 -10.59 13.95 -11.57
CA LYS A 54 -9.26 14.04 -12.17
C LYS A 54 -9.03 12.98 -13.24
N LYS A 55 -9.94 12.02 -13.49
CA LYS A 55 -9.83 11.02 -14.57
C LYS A 55 -8.43 10.39 -14.65
N PRO A 56 -7.90 9.79 -13.58
CA PRO A 56 -6.60 9.14 -13.63
C PRO A 56 -6.65 7.91 -14.53
N ASP A 57 -5.54 7.62 -15.21
CA ASP A 57 -5.35 6.38 -15.97
C ASP A 57 -5.06 5.20 -15.03
N LEU A 58 -4.61 5.50 -13.81
CA LEU A 58 -4.22 4.55 -12.77
C LEU A 58 -4.27 5.21 -11.38
N PHE A 59 -4.78 4.48 -10.39
CA PHE A 59 -4.66 4.84 -8.99
C PHE A 59 -3.73 3.89 -8.22
N LEU A 60 -2.81 4.45 -7.43
CA LEU A 60 -1.90 3.71 -6.57
C LEU A 60 -2.30 3.87 -5.11
N PHE A 61 -2.71 2.78 -4.47
CA PHE A 61 -3.14 2.78 -3.07
C PHE A 61 -1.99 2.31 -2.17
N LEU A 62 -1.31 3.26 -1.52
CA LEU A 62 0.00 3.05 -0.90
C LEU A 62 -0.07 2.75 0.60
N GLY A 63 -1.01 1.88 0.98
CA GLY A 63 -1.17 1.44 2.36
C GLY A 63 -2.27 2.15 3.15
N ASP A 64 -2.54 1.59 4.33
CA ASP A 64 -3.71 1.90 5.16
C ASP A 64 -5.00 2.04 4.34
N ASN A 65 -5.20 1.04 3.47
CA ASN A 65 -6.40 0.92 2.64
C ASN A 65 -7.64 0.71 3.52
N ILE A 66 -7.43 -0.03 4.61
CA ILE A 66 -8.33 -0.23 5.73
C ILE A 66 -7.52 -0.09 7.02
N TYR A 67 -8.20 0.01 8.16
CA TYR A 67 -7.59 -0.14 9.47
C TYR A 67 -8.19 -1.34 10.19
N ALA A 68 -7.45 -2.45 10.22
CA ALA A 68 -7.99 -3.72 10.66
C ALA A 68 -8.12 -3.86 12.19
N ASP A 69 -7.28 -3.14 12.95
CA ASP A 69 -7.09 -3.33 14.39
C ASP A 69 -7.58 -2.16 15.25
N THR A 70 -8.26 -1.17 14.65
CA THR A 70 -8.73 0.02 15.38
C THR A 70 -9.92 0.74 14.71
N ASP A 71 -10.73 1.41 15.53
CA ASP A 71 -11.79 2.34 15.11
C ASP A 71 -11.36 3.82 15.24
N GLY A 72 -10.09 4.05 15.59
CA GLY A 72 -9.52 5.35 15.92
C GLY A 72 -9.67 5.76 17.39
N LYS A 73 -10.32 4.94 18.23
CA LYS A 73 -10.46 5.17 19.69
C LYS A 73 -9.91 4.00 20.50
N SER A 74 -10.13 2.78 20.04
CA SER A 74 -9.71 1.54 20.69
C SER A 74 -8.93 0.68 19.71
N ALA A 75 -8.02 -0.15 20.24
CA ALA A 75 -7.28 -1.13 19.47
C ALA A 75 -7.66 -2.55 19.91
N TRP A 76 -7.64 -3.52 19.00
CA TRP A 76 -8.01 -4.91 19.28
C TRP A 76 -7.13 -5.93 18.56
N SER A 77 -7.18 -7.17 19.02
CA SER A 77 -6.56 -8.29 18.32
C SER A 77 -7.41 -8.69 17.12
N VAL A 78 -6.79 -8.70 15.94
CA VAL A 78 -7.44 -9.08 14.69
C VAL A 78 -7.54 -10.59 14.57
N THR A 79 -8.66 -11.06 14.03
CA THR A 79 -8.84 -12.43 13.53
C THR A 79 -8.95 -12.39 12.01
N GLU A 80 -8.79 -13.54 11.33
CA GLU A 80 -9.04 -13.58 9.88
C GLU A 80 -10.46 -13.11 9.52
N GLN A 81 -11.46 -13.49 10.35
CA GLN A 81 -12.84 -13.09 10.14
C GLN A 81 -13.02 -11.57 10.27
N SER A 82 -12.46 -10.94 11.31
CA SER A 82 -12.57 -9.49 11.47
C SER A 82 -11.83 -8.76 10.34
N LEU A 83 -10.66 -9.27 9.92
CA LEU A 83 -9.92 -8.71 8.80
C LEU A 83 -10.74 -8.72 7.50
N ARG A 84 -11.36 -9.87 7.15
CA ARG A 84 -12.27 -9.96 6.00
C ARG A 84 -13.44 -8.99 6.13
N GLY A 85 -13.99 -8.84 7.34
CA GLY A 85 -15.06 -7.89 7.64
C GLY A 85 -14.67 -6.44 7.32
N GLU A 86 -13.48 -6.00 7.73
CA GLU A 86 -13.01 -4.63 7.45
C GLU A 86 -12.75 -4.38 5.96
N TRP A 87 -12.25 -5.37 5.22
CA TRP A 87 -12.14 -5.29 3.76
C TRP A 87 -13.52 -5.24 3.08
N ASN A 88 -14.48 -6.07 3.50
CA ASN A 88 -15.85 -6.02 2.98
C ASN A 88 -16.50 -4.65 3.23
N ARG A 89 -16.25 -4.06 4.41
CA ARG A 89 -16.74 -2.72 4.73
C ARG A 89 -16.18 -1.64 3.81
N LEU A 90 -14.94 -1.78 3.32
CA LEU A 90 -14.42 -0.91 2.25
C LEU A 90 -15.14 -1.16 0.92
N ALA A 91 -15.34 -2.42 0.54
CA ALA A 91 -16.06 -2.79 -0.69
C ALA A 91 -17.52 -2.30 -0.70
N ASP A 92 -18.16 -2.19 0.46
CA ASP A 92 -19.55 -1.72 0.60
C ASP A 92 -19.68 -0.19 0.44
N LYS A 93 -18.58 0.57 0.36
CA LYS A 93 -18.64 2.03 0.24
C LYS A 93 -19.03 2.45 -1.18
N PRO A 94 -20.16 3.18 -1.36
CA PRO A 94 -20.56 3.62 -2.70
C PRO A 94 -19.51 4.49 -3.39
N GLU A 95 -18.81 5.34 -2.64
CA GLU A 95 -17.76 6.21 -3.22
C GLU A 95 -16.54 5.39 -3.69
N PHE A 96 -16.21 4.29 -2.99
CA PHE A 96 -15.14 3.39 -3.38
C PHE A 96 -15.54 2.51 -4.57
N GLN A 97 -16.77 1.99 -4.59
CA GLN A 97 -17.32 1.25 -5.74
C GLN A 97 -17.30 2.11 -7.01
N ALA A 98 -17.68 3.38 -6.90
CA ALA A 98 -17.61 4.33 -8.03
C ALA A 98 -16.16 4.51 -8.52
N ALA A 99 -15.19 4.59 -7.61
CA ALA A 99 -13.77 4.69 -7.98
C ALA A 99 -13.26 3.40 -8.64
N GLN A 100 -13.58 2.25 -8.05
CA GLN A 100 -13.25 0.92 -8.58
C GLN A 100 -13.78 0.71 -10.00
N ALA A 101 -14.97 1.24 -10.30
CA ALA A 101 -15.56 1.19 -11.65
C ALA A 101 -14.95 2.21 -12.63
N ALA A 102 -14.33 3.29 -12.13
CA ALA A 102 -13.87 4.40 -12.96
C ALA A 102 -12.44 4.23 -13.50
N PHE A 103 -11.54 3.57 -12.76
CA PHE A 103 -10.13 3.43 -13.14
C PHE A 103 -9.46 2.22 -12.46
N PRO A 104 -8.34 1.71 -13.02
CA PRO A 104 -7.63 0.58 -12.44
C PRO A 104 -6.85 0.97 -11.17
N PHE A 105 -6.65 -0.03 -10.32
CA PHE A 105 -5.92 0.10 -9.05
C PHE A 105 -4.68 -0.79 -9.06
N LEU A 106 -3.59 -0.28 -8.48
CA LEU A 106 -2.51 -1.09 -7.94
C LEU A 106 -2.34 -0.72 -6.47
N ALA A 107 -2.13 -1.71 -5.61
CA ALA A 107 -2.11 -1.49 -4.17
C ALA A 107 -1.01 -2.29 -3.47
N THR A 108 -0.50 -1.68 -2.40
CA THR A 108 0.22 -2.34 -1.30
C THR A 108 -0.46 -1.97 0.01
N TRP A 109 -0.15 -2.71 1.08
CA TRP A 109 -0.63 -2.41 2.43
C TRP A 109 0.35 -1.51 3.18
N ASP A 110 -0.11 -0.99 4.32
CA ASP A 110 0.78 -0.63 5.42
C ASP A 110 0.37 -1.38 6.70
N ASN A 111 0.86 -1.02 7.88
CA ASN A 111 0.61 -1.75 9.13
C ASN A 111 -0.87 -2.01 9.40
N LEU A 112 -1.76 -1.02 9.20
CA LEU A 112 -3.17 -1.16 9.56
C LEU A 112 -3.93 -2.00 8.53
N GLY A 113 -3.49 -2.00 7.28
CA GLY A 113 -3.97 -2.92 6.22
C GLY A 113 -3.37 -4.33 6.30
N TYR A 114 -2.17 -4.45 6.87
CA TYR A 114 -1.48 -5.73 7.13
C TYR A 114 -2.16 -6.53 8.24
N GLY A 115 -2.91 -5.86 9.11
CA GLY A 115 -3.71 -6.48 10.17
C GLY A 115 -3.34 -6.02 11.58
N THR A 116 -2.24 -5.27 11.76
CA THR A 116 -1.92 -4.69 13.06
C THR A 116 -0.85 -3.60 12.98
N HIS A 117 -1.02 -2.53 13.75
CA HIS A 117 -0.12 -1.38 13.82
C HIS A 117 1.36 -1.72 14.05
N ASN A 118 1.65 -2.74 14.87
CA ASN A 118 3.04 -3.10 15.22
C ASN A 118 3.58 -4.31 14.43
N GLY A 119 2.84 -4.81 13.44
CA GLY A 119 3.14 -6.08 12.79
C GLY A 119 4.40 -6.03 11.93
N GLY A 120 5.15 -7.14 11.95
CA GLY A 120 6.22 -7.43 11.01
C GLY A 120 6.23 -8.90 10.59
N ALA A 121 7.41 -9.46 10.42
CA ALA A 121 7.64 -10.84 10.03
C ALA A 121 7.09 -11.85 11.06
N GLU A 122 7.00 -11.46 12.32
CA GLU A 122 6.48 -12.27 13.42
C GLU A 122 4.95 -12.34 13.49
N TYR A 123 4.24 -11.49 12.72
CA TYR A 123 2.79 -11.38 12.82
C TYR A 123 2.09 -12.72 12.47
N PRO A 124 1.33 -13.33 13.40
CA PRO A 124 0.78 -14.67 13.19
C PRO A 124 -0.19 -14.78 12.01
N LEU A 125 -0.93 -13.71 11.68
CA LEU A 125 -1.93 -13.71 10.61
C LEU A 125 -1.39 -13.24 9.26
N LYS A 126 -0.07 -13.06 9.09
CA LYS A 126 0.48 -12.51 7.84
C LYS A 126 0.11 -13.28 6.56
N LEU A 127 -0.05 -14.61 6.67
CA LEU A 127 -0.46 -15.45 5.54
C LEU A 127 -1.94 -15.21 5.19
N GLN A 128 -2.79 -15.10 6.20
CA GLN A 128 -4.21 -14.77 6.07
C GLN A 128 -4.36 -13.35 5.53
N SER A 129 -3.61 -12.37 6.04
CA SER A 129 -3.59 -11.01 5.53
C SER A 129 -3.23 -10.94 4.05
N LYS A 130 -2.20 -11.68 3.65
CA LYS A 130 -1.84 -11.83 2.22
C LYS A 130 -3.01 -12.38 1.41
N ALA A 131 -3.62 -13.47 1.85
CA ALA A 131 -4.71 -14.10 1.11
C ALA A 131 -5.90 -13.14 0.97
N VAL A 132 -6.34 -12.52 2.06
CA VAL A 132 -7.46 -11.56 2.06
C VAL A 132 -7.17 -10.36 1.16
N PHE A 133 -5.95 -9.81 1.23
CA PHE A 133 -5.55 -8.69 0.38
C PHE A 133 -5.63 -9.06 -1.12
N LEU A 134 -5.03 -10.20 -1.51
CA LEU A 134 -5.01 -10.63 -2.90
C LEU A 134 -6.41 -11.00 -3.41
N ASP A 135 -7.25 -11.60 -2.57
CA ASP A 135 -8.64 -11.90 -2.91
C ASP A 135 -9.46 -10.62 -3.10
N PHE A 136 -9.30 -9.63 -2.22
CA PHE A 136 -10.00 -8.33 -2.32
C PHE A 136 -9.67 -7.60 -3.62
N PHE A 137 -8.39 -7.54 -4.00
CA PHE A 137 -7.94 -6.91 -5.23
C PHE A 137 -8.10 -7.79 -6.48
N GLY A 138 -8.83 -8.91 -6.39
CA GLY A 138 -9.18 -9.75 -7.54
C GLY A 138 -7.98 -10.43 -8.19
N GLU A 139 -6.91 -10.70 -7.45
CA GLU A 139 -5.72 -11.36 -7.98
C GLU A 139 -6.06 -12.81 -8.39
N ALA A 140 -5.75 -13.19 -9.63
CA ALA A 140 -6.07 -14.51 -10.15
C ALA A 140 -5.41 -15.65 -9.33
N PRO A 141 -6.01 -16.86 -9.26
CA PRO A 141 -5.46 -17.99 -8.51
C PRO A 141 -4.02 -18.38 -8.89
N GLU A 142 -3.68 -18.24 -10.18
CA GLU A 142 -2.38 -18.56 -10.77
C GLU A 142 -1.39 -17.38 -10.77
N ALA A 143 -1.77 -16.23 -10.22
CA ALA A 143 -0.92 -15.04 -10.24
C ALA A 143 0.39 -15.24 -9.48
N ALA A 144 1.49 -14.71 -10.04
CA ALA A 144 2.82 -14.83 -9.46
C ALA A 144 2.90 -14.31 -8.00
N ARG A 145 2.13 -13.29 -7.64
CA ARG A 145 2.08 -12.79 -6.25
C ARG A 145 1.58 -13.83 -5.26
N ARG A 146 0.76 -14.79 -5.68
CA ARG A 146 0.28 -15.87 -4.80
C ARG A 146 1.41 -16.86 -4.47
N SER A 147 2.43 -17.02 -5.32
CA SER A 147 3.48 -18.03 -5.16
C SER A 147 4.70 -17.59 -4.35
N HIS A 148 4.95 -16.29 -4.17
CA HIS A 148 6.05 -15.79 -3.34
C HIS A 148 5.59 -15.20 -2.01
N SER A 149 6.48 -15.06 -1.04
CA SER A 149 6.18 -14.40 0.24
C SER A 149 5.98 -12.90 0.08
N GLY A 150 5.08 -12.28 0.87
CA GLY A 150 4.71 -10.86 0.74
C GLY A 150 3.75 -10.56 -0.42
N ILE A 151 3.43 -9.28 -0.60
CA ILE A 151 2.56 -8.77 -1.67
C ILE A 151 3.26 -7.81 -2.63
N TYR A 152 4.58 -7.68 -2.59
CA TYR A 152 5.29 -6.81 -3.54
C TYR A 152 4.99 -7.21 -4.99
N ASP A 153 4.96 -6.24 -5.91
CA ASP A 153 4.62 -6.46 -7.32
C ASP A 153 5.18 -5.36 -8.22
N ALA A 154 5.27 -5.64 -9.52
CA ALA A 154 5.66 -4.66 -10.52
C ALA A 154 4.86 -4.82 -11.80
N LYS A 155 4.45 -3.69 -12.37
CA LYS A 155 3.73 -3.61 -13.66
C LYS A 155 4.43 -2.63 -14.57
N VAL A 156 4.61 -3.02 -15.84
CA VAL A 156 5.11 -2.14 -16.90
C VAL A 156 3.93 -1.81 -17.82
N ILE A 157 3.64 -0.52 -17.95
CA ILE A 157 2.45 -0.02 -18.63
C ILE A 157 2.87 0.85 -19.81
N GLY A 158 2.22 0.65 -20.96
CA GLY A 158 2.45 1.40 -22.19
C GLY A 158 3.51 0.83 -23.12
N PRO A 159 3.56 1.33 -24.37
CA PRO A 159 4.44 0.82 -25.41
C PRO A 159 5.90 1.22 -25.18
N GLU A 160 6.78 0.61 -25.95
CA GLU A 160 8.20 0.98 -25.99
C GLU A 160 8.41 2.49 -26.18
N GLY A 161 9.40 3.06 -25.48
CA GLY A 161 9.64 4.51 -25.47
C GLY A 161 8.67 5.34 -24.63
N GLN A 162 7.60 4.74 -24.10
CA GLN A 162 6.62 5.40 -23.20
C GLN A 162 6.35 4.60 -21.91
N ARG A 163 7.05 3.48 -21.71
CA ARG A 163 6.86 2.58 -20.57
C ARG A 163 6.94 3.33 -19.23
N VAL A 164 5.87 3.23 -18.44
CA VAL A 164 5.88 3.56 -17.01
C VAL A 164 5.94 2.24 -16.25
N GLN A 165 6.98 2.06 -15.42
CA GLN A 165 7.03 0.94 -14.50
C GLN A 165 6.58 1.38 -13.11
N VAL A 166 5.58 0.70 -12.57
CA VAL A 166 5.17 0.83 -11.18
C VAL A 166 5.76 -0.34 -10.42
N ILE A 167 6.48 -0.07 -9.34
CA ILE A 167 7.05 -1.05 -8.42
C ILE A 167 6.42 -0.81 -7.05
N LEU A 168 5.66 -1.78 -6.56
CA LEU A 168 5.03 -1.76 -5.24
C LEU A 168 5.90 -2.56 -4.27
N LEU A 169 6.43 -1.89 -3.25
CA LEU A 169 7.15 -2.55 -2.17
C LEU A 169 6.17 -3.04 -1.09
N ASP A 170 6.47 -4.20 -0.52
CA ASP A 170 5.93 -4.67 0.75
C ASP A 170 6.96 -4.39 1.85
N THR A 171 6.58 -3.57 2.84
CA THR A 171 7.44 -3.12 3.94
C THR A 171 7.05 -3.77 5.27
N ARG A 172 6.20 -4.81 5.24
CA ARG A 172 5.67 -5.47 6.45
C ARG A 172 6.02 -6.94 6.52
N TYR A 173 5.90 -7.68 5.42
CA TYR A 173 5.96 -9.15 5.46
C TYR A 173 7.29 -9.70 5.99
N TYR A 174 8.40 -9.04 5.67
CA TYR A 174 9.75 -9.42 6.12
C TYR A 174 10.31 -8.51 7.21
N LYS A 175 9.55 -7.47 7.61
CA LYS A 175 10.01 -6.45 8.54
C LYS A 175 10.37 -7.06 9.88
N GLY A 176 11.63 -6.92 10.29
CA GLY A 176 12.08 -7.29 11.62
C GLY A 176 11.57 -6.31 12.69
N ALA A 177 11.71 -6.68 13.96
CA ALA A 177 11.20 -5.86 15.06
C ALA A 177 11.90 -4.49 15.15
N PHE A 178 11.15 -3.48 15.57
CA PHE A 178 11.72 -2.18 15.91
C PHE A 178 12.47 -2.23 17.25
N ILE A 179 13.48 -1.38 17.39
CA ILE A 179 14.10 -1.06 18.67
C ILE A 179 13.36 0.12 19.30
N LYS A 180 12.94 -0.01 20.56
CA LYS A 180 12.37 1.12 21.31
C LYS A 180 13.48 2.11 21.66
N GLY A 181 13.23 3.39 21.40
CA GLY A 181 14.13 4.46 21.81
C GLY A 181 14.13 4.65 23.33
N THR A 182 15.28 5.01 23.88
CA THR A 182 15.48 5.32 25.31
C THR A 182 15.67 6.82 25.55
N MET A 183 15.52 7.64 24.50
CA MET A 183 15.76 9.08 24.55
C MET A 183 14.74 9.77 25.47
N GLY A 184 15.23 10.61 26.39
CA GLY A 184 14.37 11.44 27.23
C GLY A 184 13.64 12.52 26.42
N LYS A 185 12.50 13.00 26.91
CA LYS A 185 11.63 13.96 26.21
C LYS A 185 12.36 15.23 25.74
N GLU A 186 13.24 15.78 26.57
CA GLU A 186 14.00 17.00 26.23
C GLU A 186 14.96 16.76 25.06
N ALA A 187 15.70 15.64 25.06
CA ALA A 187 16.60 15.29 23.97
C ALA A 187 15.85 14.95 22.68
N ALA A 188 14.67 14.31 22.78
CA ALA A 188 13.81 14.03 21.63
C ALA A 188 13.31 15.34 21.00
N LYS A 189 12.89 16.30 21.82
CA LYS A 189 12.46 17.64 21.37
C LYS A 189 13.60 18.40 20.70
N GLU A 190 14.79 18.41 21.29
CA GLU A 190 15.99 19.07 20.73
C GLU A 190 16.33 18.49 19.34
N ARG A 191 16.24 17.16 19.20
CA ARG A 191 16.53 16.45 17.94
C ARG A 191 15.33 16.34 17.00
N LYS A 192 14.17 16.92 17.37
CA LYS A 192 12.91 16.85 16.61
C LYS A 192 12.45 15.42 16.30
N VAL A 193 12.81 14.46 17.16
CA VAL A 193 12.32 13.08 17.10
C VAL A 193 10.94 13.06 17.72
N VAL A 194 9.95 12.68 16.92
CA VAL A 194 8.53 12.66 17.32
C VAL A 194 8.04 11.26 17.67
N GLY A 195 8.75 10.23 17.21
CA GLY A 195 8.40 8.84 17.40
C GLY A 195 9.13 8.17 18.57
N LYS A 196 8.83 6.89 18.76
CA LYS A 196 9.24 6.08 19.92
C LYS A 196 10.33 5.05 19.60
N TYR A 197 10.79 5.00 18.35
CA TYR A 197 11.75 4.01 17.89
C TYR A 197 13.14 4.61 17.75
N ALA A 198 14.15 3.75 17.90
CA ALA A 198 15.55 4.07 17.65
C ALA A 198 16.03 3.38 16.37
N LEU A 199 17.13 3.91 15.83
CA LEU A 199 17.85 3.30 14.72
C LEU A 199 18.31 1.89 15.09
N ASN A 200 18.00 0.91 14.24
CA ASN A 200 18.50 -0.44 14.35
C ASN A 200 19.73 -0.61 13.46
N THR A 201 20.91 -0.62 14.08
CA THR A 201 22.20 -0.77 13.38
C THR A 201 22.59 -2.23 13.15
N ASP A 202 21.81 -3.20 13.63
CA ASP A 202 22.02 -4.62 13.34
C ASP A 202 21.60 -4.91 11.89
N THR A 203 22.59 -5.17 11.04
CA THR A 203 22.40 -5.40 9.60
C THR A 203 21.76 -6.75 9.28
N SER A 204 21.61 -7.64 10.27
CA SER A 204 20.86 -8.90 10.10
C SER A 204 19.34 -8.70 10.13
N VAL A 205 18.87 -7.58 10.68
CA VAL A 205 17.44 -7.22 10.72
C VAL A 205 17.08 -6.55 9.40
N THR A 206 16.00 -6.99 8.76
CA THR A 206 15.63 -6.52 7.42
C THR A 206 14.25 -5.86 7.39
N LEU A 207 14.01 -5.02 6.38
CA LEU A 207 12.70 -4.45 6.10
C LEU A 207 12.04 -5.18 4.93
N LEU A 208 12.74 -5.30 3.80
CA LEU A 208 12.22 -5.97 2.60
C LEU A 208 12.51 -7.47 2.56
N GLY A 209 13.55 -7.94 3.25
CA GLY A 209 14.02 -9.31 3.12
C GLY A 209 14.74 -9.59 1.80
N GLU A 210 15.68 -10.52 1.83
CA GLU A 210 16.60 -10.74 0.71
C GLU A 210 15.89 -11.21 -0.58
N LYS A 211 14.79 -11.95 -0.47
CA LYS A 211 13.99 -12.37 -1.64
C LYS A 211 13.38 -11.19 -2.39
N GLN A 212 12.85 -10.20 -1.67
CA GLN A 212 12.29 -9.00 -2.29
C GLN A 212 13.40 -8.07 -2.80
N TRP A 213 14.56 -8.03 -2.14
CA TRP A 213 15.73 -7.30 -2.65
C TRP A 213 16.22 -7.83 -3.99
N GLN A 214 16.37 -9.15 -4.12
CA GLN A 214 16.76 -9.79 -5.38
C GLN A 214 15.72 -9.57 -6.48
N TRP A 215 14.45 -9.67 -6.12
CA TRP A 215 13.35 -9.34 -7.04
C TRP A 215 13.41 -7.88 -7.49
N LEU A 216 13.61 -6.94 -6.57
CA LEU A 216 13.68 -5.51 -6.88
C LEU A 216 14.85 -5.20 -7.83
N ASP A 217 16.03 -5.76 -7.58
CA ASP A 217 17.19 -5.62 -8.47
C ASP A 217 16.88 -6.13 -9.90
N ALA A 218 16.18 -7.26 -10.01
CA ALA A 218 15.74 -7.78 -11.31
C ALA A 218 14.70 -6.88 -11.99
N GLU A 219 13.73 -6.33 -11.25
CA GLU A 219 12.72 -5.41 -11.80
C GLU A 219 13.33 -4.09 -12.28
N LEU A 220 14.35 -3.58 -11.61
CA LEU A 220 15.02 -2.32 -11.97
C LEU A 220 15.83 -2.43 -13.28
N LYS A 221 16.22 -3.65 -13.67
CA LYS A 221 16.88 -3.92 -14.95
C LYS A 221 15.92 -3.86 -16.15
N LYS A 222 14.60 -3.89 -15.92
CA LYS A 222 13.62 -3.80 -17.01
C LYS A 222 13.58 -2.38 -17.60
N PRO A 223 13.39 -2.24 -18.92
CA PRO A 223 13.35 -0.93 -19.56
C PRO A 223 12.09 -0.15 -19.21
N ALA A 224 12.26 1.07 -18.71
CA ALA A 224 11.19 2.02 -18.43
C ALA A 224 11.64 3.45 -18.74
N LYS A 225 10.74 4.32 -19.19
CA LYS A 225 11.02 5.76 -19.33
C LYS A 225 10.86 6.47 -17.99
N LEU A 226 9.80 6.12 -17.27
CA LEU A 226 9.50 6.58 -15.91
C LEU A 226 9.33 5.37 -15.01
N ARG A 227 9.88 5.44 -13.82
CA ARG A 227 9.72 4.43 -12.77
C ARG A 227 9.14 5.08 -11.52
N LEU A 228 8.04 4.52 -11.04
CA LEU A 228 7.38 4.88 -9.79
C LEU A 228 7.66 3.77 -8.79
N VAL A 229 8.53 4.04 -7.82
CA VAL A 229 8.84 3.09 -6.74
C VAL A 229 8.02 3.49 -5.53
N CYS A 230 7.09 2.62 -5.14
CA CYS A 230 6.05 2.92 -4.19
C CYS A 230 6.33 2.20 -2.87
N SER A 231 6.46 2.97 -1.81
CA SER A 231 6.61 2.50 -0.43
C SER A 231 5.35 2.84 0.36
N SER A 232 5.02 2.04 1.37
CA SER A 232 3.91 2.37 2.25
C SER A 232 4.24 3.53 3.20
N SER A 233 5.51 3.67 3.58
CA SER A 233 6.04 4.72 4.46
C SER A 233 7.13 5.54 3.79
N GLN A 234 7.44 6.71 4.35
CA GLN A 234 8.44 7.62 3.78
C GLN A 234 9.85 7.03 3.80
N VAL A 235 10.62 7.29 2.74
CA VAL A 235 11.97 6.76 2.54
C VAL A 235 13.05 7.82 2.78
N ILE A 236 12.90 9.02 2.22
CA ILE A 236 13.91 10.08 2.29
C ILE A 236 13.85 10.80 3.64
N ARG A 237 12.64 11.06 4.15
CA ARG A 237 12.43 11.69 5.46
C ARG A 237 12.34 10.62 6.53
N ASP A 238 13.49 10.28 7.09
CA ASP A 238 13.71 9.07 7.86
C ASP A 238 14.17 9.35 9.30
N GLU A 239 14.11 10.62 9.74
CA GLU A 239 14.61 11.06 11.04
C GLU A 239 13.56 11.06 12.19
N LYS A 240 12.33 10.58 11.97
CA LYS A 240 11.21 10.83 12.90
C LYS A 240 11.17 9.84 14.05
N GLY A 241 11.78 8.66 13.92
CA GLY A 241 11.66 7.56 14.88
C GLY A 241 10.26 6.95 14.91
N MET A 242 9.49 7.13 13.82
CA MET A 242 8.15 6.58 13.63
C MET A 242 8.22 5.25 12.88
N ASP A 243 7.09 4.65 12.51
CA ASP A 243 7.08 3.42 11.70
C ASP A 243 7.53 3.71 10.26
N GLU A 244 8.84 3.72 10.02
CA GLU A 244 9.46 4.19 8.78
C GLU A 244 10.81 3.54 8.47
N TRP A 245 11.32 3.80 7.27
CA TRP A 245 12.59 3.28 6.77
C TRP A 245 13.80 3.66 7.60
N GLY A 246 13.79 4.84 8.22
CA GLY A 246 14.92 5.39 8.96
C GLY A 246 15.34 4.58 10.17
N ASN A 247 14.42 3.80 10.74
CA ASN A 247 14.78 2.87 11.81
C ASN A 247 15.63 1.68 11.32
N TYR A 248 15.76 1.48 10.01
CA TYR A 248 16.62 0.48 9.37
C TYR A 248 17.61 1.18 8.43
N PRO A 249 18.58 1.95 8.95
CA PRO A 249 19.43 2.82 8.15
C PRO A 249 20.20 2.08 7.04
N HIS A 250 20.58 0.82 7.25
CA HIS A 250 21.24 0.00 6.23
C HIS A 250 20.30 -0.39 5.08
N GLU A 251 19.03 -0.69 5.37
CA GLU A 251 18.00 -0.99 4.36
C GLU A 251 17.64 0.28 3.56
N CYS A 252 17.48 1.42 4.24
CA CYS A 252 17.23 2.72 3.62
C CYS A 252 18.38 3.13 2.69
N ALA A 253 19.62 3.04 3.17
CA ALA A 253 20.80 3.33 2.37
C ALA A 253 20.92 2.38 1.16
N ARG A 254 20.64 1.07 1.34
CA ARG A 254 20.63 0.10 0.24
C ARG A 254 19.61 0.47 -0.83
N LEU A 255 18.39 0.88 -0.45
CA LEU A 255 17.37 1.32 -1.40
C LEU A 255 17.83 2.55 -2.19
N LEU A 256 18.22 3.61 -1.48
CA LEU A 256 18.59 4.88 -2.11
C LEU A 256 19.83 4.73 -3.01
N GLN A 257 20.80 3.89 -2.62
CA GLN A 257 21.95 3.57 -3.45
C GLN A 257 21.55 2.78 -4.70
N LEU A 258 20.68 1.78 -4.56
CA LEU A 258 20.20 0.98 -5.69
C LEU A 258 19.42 1.85 -6.70
N LEU A 259 18.56 2.74 -6.21
CA LEU A 259 17.77 3.61 -7.09
C LEU A 259 18.61 4.69 -7.76
N SER A 260 19.57 5.28 -7.07
CA SER A 260 20.45 6.32 -7.64
C SER A 260 21.46 5.78 -8.67
N THR A 261 21.78 4.49 -8.59
CA THR A 261 22.68 3.84 -9.57
C THR A 261 21.94 3.21 -10.74
N THR A 262 20.62 3.06 -10.65
CA THR A 262 19.80 2.56 -11.75
C THR A 262 19.75 3.58 -12.90
N LYS A 263 20.39 3.25 -14.03
CA LYS A 263 20.44 4.11 -15.22
C LYS A 263 19.27 3.80 -16.17
N GLY A 264 18.97 4.76 -17.05
CA GLY A 264 18.05 4.55 -18.18
C GLY A 264 16.57 4.83 -17.90
N SER A 265 16.22 5.23 -16.68
CA SER A 265 14.85 5.63 -16.33
C SER A 265 14.86 6.82 -15.37
N LYS A 266 13.90 7.73 -15.48
CA LYS A 266 13.63 8.69 -14.42
C LYS A 266 12.92 7.95 -13.28
N THR A 267 13.45 7.98 -12.07
CA THR A 267 12.85 7.31 -10.89
C THR A 267 12.26 8.35 -9.95
N ILE A 268 11.05 8.07 -9.47
CA ILE A 268 10.35 8.86 -8.44
C ILE A 268 9.88 7.90 -7.36
N LEU A 269 10.11 8.28 -6.09
CA LEU A 269 9.55 7.61 -4.92
C LEU A 269 8.15 8.15 -4.63
N LEU A 270 7.23 7.25 -4.30
CA LEU A 270 5.89 7.60 -3.82
C LEU A 270 5.66 6.93 -2.46
N SER A 271 5.07 7.67 -1.50
CA SER A 271 4.87 7.16 -0.14
C SER A 271 3.59 7.60 0.56
N GLY A 272 3.26 6.88 1.65
CA GLY A 272 2.09 7.07 2.50
C GLY A 272 2.41 7.20 3.99
N ASN A 273 1.54 6.66 4.86
CA ASN A 273 1.63 6.56 6.33
C ASN A 273 1.68 7.88 7.15
N ALA A 274 2.20 8.97 6.58
CA ALA A 274 2.52 10.19 7.32
C ALA A 274 1.30 11.04 7.78
N HIS A 275 0.10 10.82 7.22
CA HIS A 275 -1.12 11.63 7.42
C HIS A 275 -0.98 13.11 7.00
N PHE A 276 -0.06 13.42 6.10
CA PHE A 276 0.03 14.69 5.39
C PHE A 276 0.69 14.51 4.01
N THR A 277 0.74 15.59 3.25
CA THR A 277 1.42 15.66 1.95
C THR A 277 2.78 16.33 2.10
N GLU A 278 3.81 15.76 1.48
CA GLU A 278 5.16 16.30 1.46
C GLU A 278 5.86 15.99 0.13
N ILE A 279 6.77 16.87 -0.27
CA ILE A 279 7.71 16.61 -1.36
C ILE A 279 9.11 16.76 -0.78
N SER A 280 9.94 15.75 -0.93
CA SER A 280 11.33 15.75 -0.48
C SER A 280 12.29 15.38 -1.60
N GLU A 281 13.51 15.88 -1.50
CA GLU A 281 14.60 15.60 -2.44
C GLU A 281 15.82 15.14 -1.67
N SER A 282 16.45 14.05 -2.12
CA SER A 282 17.77 13.65 -1.64
C SER A 282 18.87 14.05 -2.61
N LYS A 283 19.55 15.16 -2.32
CA LYS A 283 20.72 15.62 -3.09
C LYS A 283 21.89 14.64 -3.05
N LYS A 284 22.04 13.91 -1.94
CA LYS A 284 23.06 12.86 -1.77
C LYS A 284 22.92 11.72 -2.79
N PHE A 285 21.69 11.42 -3.21
CA PHE A 285 21.37 10.31 -4.09
C PHE A 285 20.87 10.81 -5.46
N GLY A 286 21.56 11.81 -6.01
CA GLY A 286 21.33 12.26 -7.40
C GLY A 286 20.05 13.07 -7.60
N GLY A 287 19.54 13.74 -6.55
CA GLY A 287 18.31 14.52 -6.63
C GLY A 287 17.06 13.65 -6.71
N LEU A 288 17.08 12.47 -6.06
CA LEU A 288 15.93 11.58 -6.02
C LEU A 288 14.77 12.28 -5.33
N LEU A 289 13.62 12.34 -6.01
CA LEU A 289 12.40 12.95 -5.50
C LEU A 289 11.50 11.89 -4.86
N GLU A 290 10.90 12.26 -3.74
CA GLU A 290 9.83 11.54 -3.09
C GLU A 290 8.60 12.43 -2.95
N PHE A 291 7.44 11.89 -3.32
CA PHE A 291 6.14 12.52 -3.09
C PHE A 291 5.36 11.66 -2.10
N THR A 292 5.01 12.26 -0.97
CA THR A 292 4.17 11.62 0.05
C THR A 292 2.75 12.14 -0.08
N SER A 293 1.77 11.24 -0.18
CA SER A 293 0.34 11.54 -0.20
C SER A 293 -0.34 10.62 0.82
N SER A 294 -0.56 11.16 2.02
CA SER A 294 -1.11 10.41 3.13
C SER A 294 -2.17 11.22 3.86
N GLY A 295 -3.30 10.59 4.14
CA GLY A 295 -4.42 11.24 4.82
C GLY A 295 -5.63 11.47 3.91
N MET A 296 -6.04 10.44 3.18
CA MET A 296 -7.23 10.51 2.32
C MET A 296 -8.54 10.79 3.08
N THR A 297 -8.57 10.50 4.38
CA THR A 297 -9.74 10.71 5.25
C THR A 297 -9.49 11.64 6.42
N HIS A 298 -8.23 11.81 6.81
CA HIS A 298 -7.85 12.61 7.97
C HIS A 298 -6.41 13.05 7.81
N THR A 299 -6.09 14.21 8.37
CA THR A 299 -4.72 14.70 8.46
C THR A 299 -4.29 14.73 9.91
N ASN A 300 -3.01 14.52 10.15
CA ASN A 300 -2.41 14.72 11.47
C ASN A 300 -1.02 15.36 11.31
N PRO A 301 -0.96 16.66 10.98
CA PRO A 301 0.30 17.37 10.93
C PRO A 301 0.76 17.59 12.38
N TYR A 302 1.52 16.62 12.90
CA TYR A 302 2.22 16.58 14.21
C TYR A 302 1.68 17.47 15.34
#